data_AF-A0AAV0Y9E0-F1
#
_entry.id   AF-A0AAV0Y9E0-F1
#
_cell.length_a   1.000
_cell.length_b   1.000
_cell.length_c   1.000
_cell.angle_alpha   90.00
_cell.angle_beta   90.00
_cell.angle_gamma   90.00
#
_symmetry.space_group_name_H-M   'P 1'
#
loop_
_entity.id
_entity.type
_entity.pdbx_description
1 polymer ?
#
loop_
_entity_poly.entity_id
_entity_poly.type
_entity_poly.pdbx_seq_one_letter_code
_entity_poly.pdbx_strand_id
1 'polypeptide(L)'
;MEIPCMTSTTFFKEHENLSSSIHNSAWEEIQKAGEEERKLAIEAGDVGDDGIPFCTVVADGQWSKRSYKSKYDALSGVATIIGYKTKKVLFVGIRNRFCIICSRAETKNETPGIHTCFLNWKKAATGIESDGIAEGFLKSVELHKLKFNKLIGDGDSSVTKRLKEILPYGPDYIVQKIECRNHMLRNYIQKLTFIAKKTNYPINLRQFILKNILRFRTAIVTAIRHRKNENVPTAQKIKSL
;
A
#
# COMPACT_ATOMS: atom_id res chain seq x y z
N MET A 1 -40.92 6.21 7.25
CA MET A 1 -40.55 5.10 8.15
C MET A 1 -39.66 5.68 9.24
N GLU A 2 -40.16 5.76 10.46
CA GLU A 2 -39.32 6.02 11.63
C GLU A 2 -38.64 4.69 12.02
N ILE A 3 -37.34 4.58 11.72
CA ILE A 3 -36.55 3.43 12.17
C ILE A 3 -36.17 3.71 13.62
N PRO A 4 -36.57 2.87 14.59
CA PRO A 4 -36.21 3.07 15.99
C PRO A 4 -34.68 3.04 16.15
N CYS A 5 -34.14 3.98 16.93
CA CYS A 5 -32.71 4.07 17.17
C CYS A 5 -32.31 3.09 18.28
N MET A 6 -31.32 2.25 18.01
CA MET A 6 -30.78 1.29 18.99
C MET A 6 -30.13 2.03 20.17
N THR A 7 -30.24 1.47 21.38
CA THR A 7 -29.50 1.98 22.55
C THR A 7 -28.00 1.76 22.38
N SER A 8 -27.17 2.59 23.01
CA SER A 8 -25.71 2.46 22.93
C SER A 8 -25.22 1.09 23.39
N THR A 9 -25.78 0.55 24.48
CA THR A 9 -25.41 -0.75 25.03
C THR A 9 -25.66 -1.88 24.03
N THR A 10 -26.84 -1.91 23.40
CA THR A 10 -27.15 -2.91 22.38
C THR A 10 -26.25 -2.72 21.16
N PHE A 11 -26.00 -1.48 20.74
CA PHE A 11 -25.11 -1.20 19.61
C PHE A 11 -23.70 -1.73 19.84
N PHE A 12 -23.09 -1.44 20.98
CA PHE A 12 -21.73 -1.92 21.27
C PHE A 12 -21.67 -3.45 21.36
N LYS A 13 -22.66 -4.09 21.99
CA LYS A 13 -22.71 -5.55 22.06
C LYS A 13 -22.77 -6.18 20.67
N GLU A 14 -23.67 -5.73 19.82
CA GLU A 14 -23.79 -6.24 18.46
C GLU A 14 -22.56 -5.89 17.60
N HIS A 15 -21.98 -4.71 17.80
CA HIS A 15 -20.73 -4.30 17.14
C HIS A 15 -19.56 -5.22 17.49
N GLU A 16 -19.35 -5.56 18.77
CA GLU A 16 -18.26 -6.44 19.19
C GLU A 16 -18.41 -7.86 18.64
N ASN A 17 -19.65 -8.38 18.67
CA ASN A 17 -19.97 -9.69 18.09
C ASN A 17 -19.65 -9.72 16.58
N LEU A 18 -20.12 -8.71 15.85
CA LEU A 18 -19.89 -8.60 14.41
C LEU A 18 -18.42 -8.36 14.08
N SER A 19 -17.74 -7.49 14.84
CA SER A 19 -16.31 -7.16 14.66
C SER A 19 -15.43 -8.40 14.77
N SER A 20 -15.68 -9.23 15.78
CA SER A 20 -14.94 -10.48 15.98
C SER A 20 -15.14 -11.47 14.82
N SER A 21 -16.38 -11.60 14.34
CA SER A 21 -16.69 -12.46 13.18
C SER A 21 -16.01 -11.95 11.91
N ILE A 22 -16.10 -10.64 11.62
CA ILE A 22 -15.44 -10.02 10.46
C ILE A 22 -13.93 -10.20 10.54
N HIS A 23 -13.33 -10.01 11.71
CA HIS A 23 -11.90 -10.17 11.92
C HIS A 23 -11.43 -11.59 11.60
N ASN A 24 -12.11 -12.60 12.16
CA ASN A 24 -11.76 -14.00 11.96
C ASN A 24 -11.90 -14.39 10.49
N SER A 25 -13.02 -14.04 9.83
CA SER A 25 -13.20 -14.31 8.41
C SER A 25 -12.17 -13.61 7.54
N ALA A 26 -11.83 -12.35 7.83
CA ALA A 26 -10.78 -11.64 7.10
C ALA A 26 -9.40 -12.30 7.28
N TRP A 27 -9.09 -12.77 8.49
CA TRP A 27 -7.84 -13.46 8.78
C TRP A 27 -7.72 -14.79 8.03
N GLU A 28 -8.78 -15.60 8.03
CA GLU A 28 -8.83 -16.86 7.29
C GLU A 28 -8.64 -16.63 5.77
N GLU A 29 -9.28 -15.61 5.20
CA GLU A 29 -9.11 -15.29 3.78
C GLU A 29 -7.70 -14.80 3.44
N ILE A 30 -7.05 -14.06 4.35
CA ILE A 30 -5.64 -13.66 4.19
C ILE A 30 -4.72 -14.88 4.20
N GLN A 31 -4.97 -15.86 5.07
CA GLN A 31 -4.19 -17.10 5.11
C GLN A 31 -4.35 -17.89 3.80
N LYS A 32 -5.58 -18.11 3.34
CA LYS A 32 -5.87 -18.78 2.06
C LYS A 32 -5.23 -18.07 0.88
N ALA A 33 -5.27 -16.73 0.86
CA ALA A 33 -4.64 -15.92 -0.17
C ALA A 33 -3.11 -16.11 -0.22
N GLY A 34 -2.46 -16.21 0.95
CA GLY A 34 -1.03 -16.48 1.04
C GLY A 34 -0.65 -17.88 0.58
N GLU A 35 -1.46 -18.89 0.91
CA GLU A 35 -1.27 -20.26 0.42
C GLU A 35 -1.39 -20.36 -1.10
N GLU A 36 -2.35 -19.66 -1.69
CA GLU A 36 -2.55 -19.62 -3.14
C GLU A 36 -1.36 -18.95 -3.86
N GLU A 37 -0.90 -17.79 -3.38
CA GLU A 37 0.32 -17.15 -3.94
C GLU A 37 1.56 -18.05 -3.79
N ARG A 38 1.71 -18.72 -2.65
CA ARG A 38 2.81 -19.67 -2.44
C ARG A 38 2.77 -20.81 -3.44
N LYS A 39 1.59 -21.41 -3.66
CA LYS A 39 1.41 -22.48 -4.64
C LYS A 39 1.77 -22.01 -6.06
N LEU A 40 1.27 -20.84 -6.47
CA LEU A 40 1.58 -20.24 -7.77
C LEU A 40 3.05 -19.86 -7.94
N ALA A 41 3.76 -19.55 -6.86
CA ALA A 41 5.20 -19.30 -6.89
C ALA A 41 5.96 -20.62 -7.13
N ILE A 42 5.61 -21.69 -6.42
CA ILE A 42 6.22 -23.02 -6.60
C ILE A 42 5.98 -23.55 -8.03
N GLU A 43 4.76 -23.47 -8.53
CA GLU A 43 4.39 -23.91 -9.89
C GLU A 43 5.16 -23.14 -10.98
N ALA A 44 5.50 -21.88 -10.72
CA ALA A 44 6.27 -21.05 -11.63
C ALA A 44 7.80 -21.25 -11.50
N GLY A 45 8.27 -22.05 -10.53
CA GLY A 45 9.69 -22.16 -10.20
C GLY A 45 10.28 -20.93 -9.52
N ASP A 46 9.44 -20.03 -8.99
CA ASP A 46 9.83 -18.82 -8.26
C ASP A 46 10.25 -19.19 -6.82
N VAL A 47 11.30 -20.00 -6.68
CA VAL A 47 11.82 -20.50 -5.40
C VAL A 47 13.26 -20.04 -5.20
N GLY A 48 13.55 -19.47 -4.03
CA GLY A 48 14.90 -19.04 -3.68
C GLY A 48 15.84 -20.22 -3.41
N ASP A 49 17.15 -19.94 -3.38
CA ASP A 49 18.18 -20.95 -3.09
C ASP A 49 18.01 -21.61 -1.71
N ASP A 50 17.32 -20.93 -0.79
CA ASP A 50 16.97 -21.43 0.55
C ASP A 50 15.67 -22.27 0.57
N GLY A 51 15.11 -22.56 -0.60
CA GLY A 51 13.89 -23.35 -0.75
C GLY A 51 12.60 -22.59 -0.42
N ILE A 52 12.68 -21.30 -0.05
CA ILE A 52 11.50 -20.50 0.26
C ILE A 52 10.96 -19.85 -1.04
N PRO A 53 9.68 -20.08 -1.40
CA PRO A 53 9.07 -19.41 -2.54
C PRO A 53 9.02 -17.90 -2.37
N PHE A 54 8.98 -17.17 -3.48
CA PHE A 54 8.82 -15.72 -3.46
C PHE A 54 7.78 -15.22 -4.46
N CYS A 55 7.15 -14.09 -4.14
CA CYS A 55 6.19 -13.44 -5.04
C CYS A 55 6.36 -11.92 -5.09
N THR A 56 5.80 -11.32 -6.14
CA THR A 56 5.65 -9.88 -6.27
C THR A 56 4.39 -9.43 -5.53
N VAL A 57 4.48 -8.32 -4.80
CA VAL A 57 3.35 -7.73 -4.08
C VAL A 57 3.12 -6.29 -4.49
N VAL A 58 1.88 -5.85 -4.36
CA VAL A 58 1.46 -4.44 -4.44
C VAL A 58 1.17 -3.98 -3.03
N ALA A 59 1.63 -2.79 -2.64
CA ALA A 59 1.24 -2.22 -1.35
C ALA A 59 0.80 -0.76 -1.48
N ASP A 60 -0.09 -0.36 -0.56
CA ASP A 60 -0.61 1.00 -0.47
C ASP A 60 -0.99 1.31 0.99
N GLY A 61 -1.02 2.60 1.30
CA GLY A 61 -1.44 3.16 2.58
C GLY A 61 -2.77 3.90 2.49
N GLN A 62 -3.60 3.76 3.52
CA GLN A 62 -4.85 4.49 3.68
C GLN A 62 -4.88 5.17 5.05
N TRP A 63 -5.48 6.36 5.10
CA TRP A 63 -5.62 7.14 6.31
C TRP A 63 -7.08 7.45 6.56
N SER A 64 -7.51 7.43 7.83
CA SER A 64 -8.88 7.76 8.22
C SER A 64 -9.28 9.20 7.87
N LYS A 65 -8.29 10.05 7.60
CA LYS A 65 -8.47 11.42 7.14
C LYS A 65 -7.67 11.65 5.87
N ARG A 66 -8.36 12.07 4.81
CA ARG A 66 -7.71 12.49 3.56
C ARG A 66 -6.98 13.81 3.76
N SER A 67 -5.70 13.84 3.41
CA SER A 67 -4.85 15.02 3.51
C SER A 67 -4.53 15.57 2.11
N TYR A 68 -4.98 16.79 1.80
CA TYR A 68 -4.66 17.47 0.54
C TYR A 68 -3.35 18.25 0.65
N LYS A 69 -2.25 17.55 0.91
CA LYS A 69 -0.87 18.10 1.00
C LYS A 69 -0.62 19.15 2.09
N SER A 70 -1.58 19.43 2.96
CA SER A 70 -1.48 20.51 3.97
C SER A 70 -1.57 20.04 5.43
N LYS A 71 -2.20 18.88 5.70
CA LYS A 71 -2.39 18.37 7.08
C LYS A 71 -2.23 16.86 7.12
N TYR A 72 -1.11 16.37 7.68
CA TYR A 72 -0.80 14.94 7.83
C TYR A 72 -1.11 14.45 9.26
N ASP A 73 -2.32 14.73 9.75
CA ASP A 73 -2.72 14.58 11.15
C ASP A 73 -3.71 13.43 11.39
N ALA A 74 -3.84 12.50 10.45
CA ALA A 74 -4.72 11.34 10.60
C ALA A 74 -4.41 10.55 11.87
N LEU A 75 -5.46 10.20 12.61
CA LEU A 75 -5.36 9.48 13.89
C LEU A 75 -5.29 7.97 13.70
N SER A 76 -5.71 7.47 12.54
CA SER A 76 -5.61 6.06 12.19
C SER A 76 -5.20 5.90 10.73
N GLY A 77 -4.50 4.83 10.44
CA GLY A 77 -4.19 4.43 9.09
C GLY A 77 -3.98 2.93 8.98
N VAL A 78 -4.05 2.45 7.75
CA VAL A 78 -3.94 1.04 7.38
C VAL A 78 -2.94 0.95 6.24
N ALA A 79 -2.01 0.00 6.34
CA ALA A 79 -1.16 -0.41 5.24
C ALA A 79 -1.65 -1.78 4.75
N THR A 80 -1.75 -1.96 3.45
CA THR A 80 -2.22 -3.23 2.87
C THR A 80 -1.18 -3.78 1.90
N ILE A 81 -0.90 -5.08 1.98
CA ILE A 81 -0.08 -5.83 1.02
C ILE A 81 -1.00 -6.78 0.25
N ILE A 82 -0.88 -6.78 -1.07
CA ILE A 82 -1.74 -7.51 -2.00
C ILE A 82 -0.86 -8.36 -2.91
N GLY A 83 -1.20 -9.64 -3.09
CA GLY A 83 -0.53 -10.54 -4.02
C GLY A 83 -0.68 -10.06 -5.45
N TYR A 84 0.42 -9.98 -6.21
CA TYR A 84 0.35 -9.47 -7.57
C TYR A 84 -0.30 -10.46 -8.53
N LYS A 85 -0.18 -11.78 -8.35
CA LYS A 85 -0.82 -12.76 -9.24
C LYS A 85 -2.30 -12.91 -8.86
N THR A 86 -2.60 -13.15 -7.59
CA THR A 86 -3.97 -13.44 -7.11
C THR A 86 -4.84 -12.21 -6.95
N LYS A 87 -4.24 -11.03 -6.77
CA LYS A 87 -4.94 -9.77 -6.42
C LYS A 87 -5.66 -9.81 -5.07
N LYS A 88 -5.29 -10.76 -4.21
CA LYS A 88 -5.87 -10.94 -2.86
C LYS A 88 -4.99 -10.29 -1.81
N VAL A 89 -5.60 -9.90 -0.70
CA VAL A 89 -4.90 -9.28 0.43
C VAL A 89 -4.07 -10.34 1.15
N LEU A 90 -2.78 -10.05 1.35
CA LEU A 90 -1.83 -10.91 2.06
C LEU A 90 -1.50 -10.38 3.46
N PHE A 91 -1.70 -9.08 3.69
CA PHE A 91 -1.44 -8.48 4.99
C PHE A 91 -2.17 -7.16 5.16
N VAL A 92 -2.59 -6.86 6.39
CA VAL A 92 -3.18 -5.59 6.80
C VAL A 92 -2.50 -5.11 8.08
N GLY A 93 -1.72 -4.03 7.99
CA GLY A 93 -1.06 -3.39 9.12
C GLY A 93 -1.85 -2.16 9.60
N ILE A 94 -2.54 -2.27 10.73
CA ILE A 94 -3.34 -1.17 11.30
C ILE A 94 -2.51 -0.39 12.32
N ARG A 95 -2.54 0.95 12.22
CA ARG A 95 -1.89 1.87 13.16
C ARG A 95 -2.87 2.91 13.67
N ASN A 96 -3.11 2.93 14.98
CA ASN A 96 -3.93 3.92 15.65
C ASN A 96 -3.08 4.76 16.61
N ARG A 97 -3.28 6.07 16.53
CA ARG A 97 -2.63 7.12 17.31
C ARG A 97 -3.55 7.72 18.37
N PHE A 98 -4.79 7.27 18.42
CA PHE A 98 -5.79 7.81 19.32
C PHE A 98 -6.64 6.69 19.91
N CYS A 99 -6.86 6.79 21.21
CA CYS A 99 -7.88 6.05 21.93
C CYS A 99 -8.63 7.05 22.82
N ILE A 100 -9.96 7.12 22.70
CA ILE A 100 -10.77 8.06 23.46
C ILE A 100 -10.74 7.78 24.96
N ILE A 101 -10.70 6.51 25.36
CA ILE A 101 -10.67 6.10 26.76
C ILE A 101 -9.33 6.52 27.39
N CYS A 102 -8.21 6.24 26.71
CA CYS A 102 -6.88 6.67 27.16
C CYS A 102 -6.77 8.20 27.22
N SER A 103 -7.22 8.90 26.17
CA SER A 103 -7.11 10.37 26.10
C SER A 103 -7.93 11.06 27.20
N ARG A 104 -9.11 10.54 27.52
CA ARG A 104 -9.94 11.08 28.62
C ARG A 104 -9.30 10.85 29.99
N ALA A 105 -8.75 9.66 30.21
CA ALA A 105 -8.05 9.34 31.46
C ALA A 105 -6.81 10.22 31.65
N GLU A 106 -6.02 10.43 30.59
CA GLU A 106 -4.88 11.35 30.58
C GLU A 106 -5.30 12.79 30.90
N THR A 107 -6.39 13.28 30.29
CA THR A 107 -6.92 14.64 30.56
C THR A 107 -7.33 14.82 32.03
N LYS A 108 -7.75 13.74 32.70
CA LYS A 108 -8.18 13.74 34.10
C LYS A 108 -7.08 13.37 35.08
N ASN A 109 -5.86 13.06 34.61
CA ASN A 109 -4.80 12.45 35.42
C ASN A 109 -5.22 11.16 36.14
N GLU A 110 -6.05 10.36 35.49
CA GLU A 110 -6.55 9.07 35.98
C GLU A 110 -5.95 7.90 35.19
N THR A 111 -5.97 6.71 35.78
CA THR A 111 -5.66 5.49 35.03
C THR A 111 -6.81 5.15 34.09
N PRO A 112 -6.55 4.80 32.81
CA PRO A 112 -7.60 4.36 31.90
C PRO A 112 -8.35 3.15 32.47
N GLY A 113 -9.68 3.20 32.44
CA GLY A 113 -10.50 2.02 32.76
C GLY A 113 -10.17 0.84 31.85
N ILE A 114 -10.49 -0.38 32.29
CA ILE A 114 -10.25 -1.61 31.53
C ILE A 114 -11.01 -1.55 30.20
N HIS A 115 -10.29 -1.69 29.08
CA HIS A 115 -10.86 -1.71 27.73
C HIS A 115 -9.90 -2.34 26.73
N THR A 116 -10.44 -2.75 25.57
CA THR A 116 -9.65 -3.18 24.42
C THR A 116 -9.01 -1.95 23.75
N CYS A 117 -7.73 -1.70 24.05
CA CYS A 117 -7.01 -0.55 23.52
C CYS A 117 -6.31 -0.87 22.20
N PHE A 118 -6.70 -0.18 21.13
CA PHE A 118 -6.06 -0.32 19.81
C PHE A 118 -4.93 0.70 19.56
N LEU A 119 -4.56 1.52 20.56
CA LEU A 119 -3.49 2.50 20.46
C LEU A 119 -2.13 1.80 20.32
N ASN A 120 -1.54 1.83 19.14
CA ASN A 120 -0.30 1.11 18.83
C ASN A 120 0.70 1.95 18.01
N TRP A 121 0.43 3.23 17.76
CA TRP A 121 1.30 4.12 16.98
C TRP A 121 1.45 5.49 17.63
N LYS A 122 2.68 5.87 17.96
CA LYS A 122 2.99 7.17 18.59
C LYS A 122 3.69 8.16 17.66
N LYS A 123 4.14 7.72 16.49
CA LYS A 123 4.87 8.56 15.52
C LYS A 123 3.90 9.32 14.60
N ALA A 124 4.46 10.09 13.66
CA ALA A 124 3.69 10.84 12.66
C ALA A 124 2.82 9.92 11.78
N ALA A 125 1.68 10.43 11.30
CA ALA A 125 0.79 9.67 10.43
C ALA A 125 1.46 9.25 9.12
N THR A 126 2.40 10.04 8.61
CA THR A 126 3.16 9.77 7.39
C THR A 126 4.01 8.50 7.47
N GLY A 127 4.38 8.04 8.66
CA GLY A 127 5.16 6.82 8.84
C GLY A 127 4.32 5.54 8.89
N ILE A 128 3.00 5.64 8.97
CA ILE A 128 2.10 4.49 9.15
C ILE A 128 2.26 3.47 8.02
N GLU A 129 2.25 3.93 6.77
CA GLU A 129 2.38 3.07 5.60
C GLU A 129 3.71 2.29 5.64
N SER A 130 4.82 3.02 5.80
CA SER A 130 6.15 2.40 5.84
C SER A 130 6.31 1.37 6.95
N ASP A 131 5.69 1.61 8.11
CA ASP A 131 5.77 0.72 9.26
C ASP A 131 4.85 -0.50 9.12
N GLY A 132 3.63 -0.31 8.64
CA GLY A 132 2.68 -1.39 8.40
C GLY A 132 3.14 -2.33 7.27
N ILE A 133 3.73 -1.79 6.19
CA ILE A 133 4.34 -2.60 5.13
C ILE A 133 5.56 -3.35 5.69
N ALA A 134 6.44 -2.68 6.43
CA ALA A 134 7.60 -3.32 7.04
C ALA A 134 7.21 -4.51 7.95
N GLU A 135 6.16 -4.35 8.77
CA GLU A 135 5.61 -5.43 9.58
C GLU A 135 5.16 -6.61 8.71
N GLY A 136 4.41 -6.36 7.64
CA GLY A 136 3.93 -7.41 6.74
C GLY A 136 5.06 -8.16 6.04
N PHE A 137 6.14 -7.47 5.65
CA PHE A 137 7.34 -8.10 5.08
C PHE A 137 8.07 -8.98 6.09
N LEU A 138 8.21 -8.54 7.34
CA LEU A 138 8.83 -9.33 8.41
C LEU A 138 8.03 -10.60 8.73
N LYS A 139 6.71 -10.51 8.72
CA LYS A 139 5.81 -11.63 9.03
C LYS A 139 5.53 -12.56 7.85
N SER A 140 5.93 -12.21 6.62
CA SER A 140 5.50 -12.93 5.42
C SER A 140 5.92 -14.41 5.42
N VAL A 141 7.13 -14.71 5.90
CA VAL A 141 7.64 -16.08 5.97
C VAL A 141 6.94 -16.87 7.07
N GLU A 142 6.67 -16.23 8.21
CA GLU A 142 5.94 -16.87 9.31
C GLU A 142 4.50 -17.21 8.88
N LEU A 143 3.77 -16.21 8.35
CA LEU A 143 2.35 -16.30 8.02
C LEU A 143 2.09 -17.17 6.78
N HIS A 144 2.89 -16.98 5.73
CA HIS A 144 2.58 -17.51 4.40
C HIS A 144 3.62 -18.51 3.89
N LYS A 145 4.76 -18.67 4.58
CA LYS A 145 5.93 -19.40 4.08
C LYS A 145 6.37 -18.87 2.71
N LEU A 146 6.33 -17.54 2.56
CA LEU A 146 6.51 -16.83 1.29
C LEU A 146 7.30 -15.54 1.51
N LYS A 147 8.32 -15.29 0.68
CA LYS A 147 9.04 -14.01 0.64
C LYS A 147 8.41 -13.06 -0.38
N PHE A 148 8.52 -11.75 -0.14
CA PHE A 148 8.10 -10.73 -1.08
C PHE A 148 9.32 -10.14 -1.79
N ASN A 149 9.56 -10.55 -3.04
CA ASN A 149 10.79 -10.18 -3.76
C ASN A 149 10.73 -8.78 -4.37
N LYS A 150 9.54 -8.38 -4.81
CA LYS A 150 9.27 -7.13 -5.52
C LYS A 150 8.10 -6.42 -4.87
N LEU A 151 8.30 -5.14 -4.59
CA LEU A 151 7.27 -4.24 -4.11
C LEU A 151 6.86 -3.28 -5.22
N ILE A 152 5.61 -3.38 -5.67
CA ILE A 152 4.96 -2.38 -6.50
C ILE A 152 4.25 -1.39 -5.59
N GLY A 153 4.61 -0.11 -5.66
CA GLY A 153 4.02 0.91 -4.81
C GLY A 153 4.21 2.31 -5.35
N ASP A 154 3.91 3.29 -4.51
CA ASP A 154 4.03 4.70 -4.86
C ASP A 154 5.47 5.14 -5.08
N GLY A 155 5.63 6.32 -5.69
CA GLY A 155 6.94 6.88 -6.05
C GLY A 155 7.73 7.48 -4.88
N ASP A 156 7.23 7.41 -3.64
CA ASP A 156 7.95 7.90 -2.47
C ASP A 156 9.00 6.90 -1.98
N SER A 157 10.04 7.35 -1.30
CA SER A 157 11.13 6.47 -0.87
C SER A 157 10.94 5.89 0.54
N SER A 158 9.85 6.21 1.24
CA SER A 158 9.73 5.94 2.68
C SER A 158 9.69 4.45 3.00
N VAL A 159 8.86 3.69 2.28
CA VAL A 159 8.72 2.24 2.42
C VAL A 159 10.02 1.54 2.04
N THR A 160 10.63 1.92 0.92
CA THR A 160 11.88 1.31 0.43
C THR A 160 13.05 1.58 1.35
N LYS A 161 13.14 2.79 1.89
CA LYS A 161 14.13 3.12 2.91
C LYS A 161 13.96 2.21 4.12
N ARG A 162 12.72 2.07 4.62
CA ARG A 162 12.43 1.22 5.77
C ARG A 162 12.78 -0.25 5.53
N LEU A 163 12.43 -0.79 4.36
CA LEU A 163 12.77 -2.18 3.99
C LEU A 163 14.28 -2.42 3.90
N LYS A 164 15.05 -1.43 3.42
CA LYS A 164 16.52 -1.49 3.38
C LYS A 164 17.16 -1.41 4.77
N GLU A 165 16.52 -0.75 5.73
CA GLU A 165 16.99 -0.68 7.11
C GLU A 165 16.75 -1.99 7.87
N ILE A 166 15.59 -2.61 7.69
CA ILE A 166 15.21 -3.81 8.47
C ILE A 166 15.69 -5.11 7.83
N LEU A 167 15.98 -5.12 6.52
CA LEU A 167 16.42 -6.28 5.75
C LEU A 167 15.61 -7.54 6.10
N PRO A 168 14.30 -7.59 5.76
CA PRO A 168 13.37 -8.58 6.31
C PRO A 168 13.73 -10.03 5.97
N TYR A 169 14.56 -10.24 4.95
CA TYR A 169 15.02 -11.54 4.48
C TYR A 169 16.54 -11.71 4.53
N GLY A 170 17.23 -10.86 5.31
CA GLY A 170 18.69 -10.83 5.41
C GLY A 170 19.38 -9.90 4.41
N PRO A 171 20.70 -9.70 4.56
CA PRO A 171 21.48 -8.76 3.74
C PRO A 171 21.62 -9.19 2.28
N ASP A 172 21.57 -10.50 2.01
CA ASP A 172 21.77 -11.06 0.66
C ASP A 172 20.49 -11.01 -0.19
N TYR A 173 19.35 -10.64 0.41
CA TYR A 173 18.05 -10.62 -0.26
C TYR A 173 17.39 -9.25 -0.17
N ILE A 174 17.72 -8.38 -1.12
CA ILE A 174 17.20 -7.01 -1.20
C ILE A 174 15.89 -6.98 -2.00
N VAL A 175 14.83 -6.47 -1.37
CA VAL A 175 13.53 -6.25 -2.02
C VAL A 175 13.66 -5.22 -3.15
N GLN A 176 13.22 -5.60 -4.34
CA GLN A 176 13.22 -4.73 -5.51
C GLN A 176 11.99 -3.82 -5.51
N LYS A 177 12.20 -2.51 -5.74
CA LYS A 177 11.10 -1.57 -5.92
C LYS A 177 10.71 -1.45 -7.39
N ILE A 178 9.41 -1.47 -7.64
CA ILE A 178 8.79 -1.12 -8.91
C ILE A 178 7.81 0.03 -8.67
N GLU A 179 7.96 1.14 -9.38
CA GLU A 179 7.03 2.25 -9.26
C GLU A 179 5.68 1.95 -9.94
N CYS A 180 4.60 2.36 -9.29
CA CYS A 180 3.26 2.27 -9.83
C CYS A 180 3.13 3.11 -11.10
N ARG A 181 2.76 2.45 -12.22
CA ARG A 181 2.53 3.09 -13.53
C ARG A 181 1.61 4.31 -13.43
N ASN A 182 0.54 4.22 -12.64
CA ASN A 182 -0.42 5.32 -12.51
C ASN A 182 0.22 6.55 -11.85
N HIS A 183 1.06 6.33 -10.84
CA HIS A 183 1.82 7.39 -10.19
C HIS A 183 2.88 7.98 -11.11
N MET A 184 3.62 7.15 -11.86
CA MET A 184 4.57 7.62 -12.87
C MET A 184 3.89 8.51 -13.94
N LEU A 185 2.76 8.08 -14.49
CA LEU A 185 2.01 8.86 -15.49
C LEU A 185 1.45 10.17 -14.91
N ARG A 186 0.99 10.16 -13.65
CA ARG A 186 0.54 11.37 -12.96
C ARG A 186 1.71 12.35 -12.77
N ASN A 187 2.86 11.85 -12.31
CA ASN A 187 4.06 12.65 -12.11
C ASN A 187 4.57 13.26 -13.42
N TYR A 188 4.56 12.48 -14.51
CA TYR A 188 4.90 12.95 -15.85
C TYR A 188 4.03 14.14 -16.27
N ILE A 189 2.70 14.03 -16.10
CA ILE A 189 1.76 15.09 -16.45
C ILE A 189 1.91 16.33 -15.57
N GLN A 190 2.17 16.14 -14.28
CA GLN A 190 2.44 17.25 -13.36
C GLN A 190 3.70 18.02 -13.77
N LYS A 191 4.78 17.33 -14.14
CA LYS A 191 6.03 17.95 -14.62
C LYS A 191 5.81 18.70 -15.94
N LEU A 192 5.07 18.13 -16.89
CA LEU A 192 4.72 18.83 -18.13
C LEU A 192 3.91 20.11 -17.86
N THR A 193 2.92 20.02 -16.96
CA THR A 193 2.11 21.18 -16.57
C THR A 193 2.97 22.26 -15.93
N PHE A 194 3.91 21.88 -15.08
CA PHE A 194 4.83 22.80 -14.42
C PHE A 194 5.70 23.55 -15.43
N ILE A 195 6.30 22.83 -16.39
CA ILE A 195 7.10 23.45 -17.46
C ILE A 195 6.24 24.41 -18.29
N ALA A 196 5.03 24.00 -18.67
CA ALA A 196 4.14 24.83 -19.47
C ALA A 196 3.62 26.09 -18.75
N LYS A 197 3.78 26.18 -17.42
CA LYS A 197 3.47 27.38 -16.64
C LYS A 197 4.63 28.37 -16.55
N LYS A 198 5.87 27.97 -16.81
CA LYS A 198 7.02 28.87 -16.70
C LYS A 198 7.03 29.87 -17.85
N THR A 199 7.09 31.16 -17.51
CA THR A 199 7.02 32.29 -18.47
C THR A 199 8.27 32.52 -19.29
N ASN A 200 9.38 31.89 -18.92
CA ASN A 200 10.64 31.93 -19.66
C ASN A 200 10.63 31.11 -20.96
N TYR A 201 9.60 30.29 -21.22
CA TYR A 201 9.46 29.53 -22.46
C TYR A 201 8.44 30.17 -23.43
N PRO A 202 8.62 30.02 -24.76
CA PRO A 202 7.71 30.55 -25.76
C PRO A 202 6.23 30.17 -25.54
N ILE A 203 5.34 31.15 -25.67
CA ILE A 203 3.90 31.00 -25.37
C ILE A 203 3.22 29.92 -26.23
N ASN A 204 3.60 29.82 -27.51
CA ASN A 204 3.10 28.82 -28.45
C ASN A 204 3.42 27.39 -27.98
N LEU A 205 4.64 27.13 -27.50
CA LEU A 205 5.03 25.81 -26.99
C LEU A 205 4.28 25.46 -25.70
N ARG A 206 4.14 26.44 -24.80
CA ARG A 206 3.39 26.27 -23.55
C ARG A 206 1.92 25.92 -23.80
N GLN A 207 1.26 26.66 -24.69
CA GLN A 207 -0.14 26.39 -25.08
C GLN A 207 -0.27 25.05 -25.78
N PHE A 208 0.69 24.67 -26.64
CA PHE A 208 0.71 23.36 -27.28
C PHE A 208 0.77 22.22 -26.26
N ILE A 209 1.66 22.31 -25.26
CA ILE A 209 1.77 21.30 -24.20
C ILE A 209 0.46 21.19 -23.42
N LEU A 210 -0.12 22.31 -22.98
CA LEU A 210 -1.35 22.31 -22.18
C LEU A 210 -2.54 21.74 -22.99
N LYS A 211 -2.69 22.14 -24.25
CA LYS A 211 -3.75 21.64 -25.14
C LYS A 211 -3.64 20.14 -25.41
N ASN A 212 -2.42 19.60 -25.45
CA ASN A 212 -2.16 18.19 -25.78
C ASN A 212 -1.80 17.34 -24.56
N ILE A 213 -1.98 17.83 -23.33
CA ILE A 213 -1.40 17.19 -22.14
C ILE A 213 -1.86 15.73 -21.95
N LEU A 214 -3.15 15.47 -22.16
CA LEU A 214 -3.71 14.12 -22.09
C LEU A 214 -3.24 13.24 -23.25
N ARG A 215 -2.95 13.82 -24.43
CA ARG A 215 -2.46 13.06 -25.59
C ARG A 215 -1.08 12.48 -25.32
N PHE A 216 -0.20 13.19 -24.62
CA PHE A 216 1.11 12.64 -24.22
C PHE A 216 0.96 11.41 -23.33
N ARG A 217 0.06 11.47 -22.33
CA ARG A 217 -0.26 10.30 -21.48
C ARG A 217 -0.83 9.15 -22.31
N THR A 218 -1.79 9.44 -23.20
CA THR A 218 -2.41 8.43 -24.06
C THR A 218 -1.39 7.77 -24.99
N ALA A 219 -0.49 8.54 -25.60
CA ALA A 219 0.57 8.02 -26.46
C ALA A 219 1.45 7.00 -25.72
N ILE A 220 1.89 7.33 -24.49
CA ILE A 220 2.67 6.40 -23.64
C ILE A 220 1.86 5.13 -23.34
N VAL A 221 0.61 5.27 -22.92
CA VAL A 221 -0.25 4.11 -22.58
C VAL A 221 -0.50 3.22 -23.80
N THR A 222 -0.73 3.81 -24.96
CA THR A 222 -0.93 3.08 -26.22
C THR A 222 0.35 2.38 -26.66
N ALA A 223 1.51 3.03 -26.54
CA ALA A 223 2.80 2.41 -26.83
C ALA A 223 3.10 1.21 -25.90
N ILE A 224 2.81 1.34 -24.60
CA ILE A 224 2.91 0.24 -23.64
C ILE A 224 2.00 -0.92 -24.06
N ARG A 225 0.75 -0.64 -24.46
CA ARG A 225 -0.19 -1.67 -24.92
C ARG A 225 0.30 -2.37 -26.18
N HIS A 226 0.78 -1.62 -27.16
CA HIS A 226 1.36 -2.15 -28.39
C HIS A 226 2.52 -3.11 -28.07
N ARG A 227 3.53 -2.64 -27.32
CA ARG A 227 4.69 -3.46 -26.93
C ARG A 227 4.31 -4.67 -26.09
N LYS A 228 3.25 -4.60 -25.28
CA LYS A 228 2.77 -5.77 -24.52
C LYS A 228 2.25 -6.88 -25.45
N ASN A 229 1.63 -6.52 -26.57
CA ASN A 229 1.05 -7.45 -27.53
C ASN A 229 2.07 -8.01 -28.55
N GLU A 230 3.25 -7.40 -28.66
CA GLU A 230 4.32 -7.94 -29.52
C GLU A 230 4.83 -9.28 -28.96
N ASN A 231 4.97 -10.29 -29.82
CA ASN A 231 5.43 -11.62 -29.42
C ASN A 231 6.96 -11.73 -29.34
N VAL A 232 7.61 -10.71 -28.76
CA VAL A 232 9.05 -10.65 -28.55
C VAL A 232 9.39 -10.75 -27.06
N PRO A 233 10.50 -11.42 -26.68
CA PRO A 233 10.97 -11.47 -25.30
C PRO A 233 11.16 -10.08 -24.68
N THR A 234 10.82 -9.94 -23.40
CA THR A 234 10.93 -8.67 -22.65
C THR A 234 12.33 -8.06 -22.72
N ALA A 235 13.39 -8.88 -22.71
CA ALA A 235 14.77 -8.41 -22.83
C ALA A 235 15.04 -7.72 -24.18
N GLN A 236 14.47 -8.21 -25.28
CA GLN A 236 14.57 -7.55 -26.59
C GLN A 236 13.75 -6.27 -26.65
N LYS A 237 12.57 -6.24 -26.02
CA LYS A 237 11.74 -5.02 -25.90
C LYS A 237 12.44 -3.90 -25.13
N ILE A 238 13.30 -4.24 -24.17
CA ILE A 238 14.08 -3.28 -23.39
C ILE A 238 15.29 -2.79 -24.19
N LYS A 239 15.98 -3.66 -24.94
CA LYS A 239 17.13 -3.28 -25.78
C LYS A 239 16.77 -2.36 -26.96
N SER A 240 15.51 -2.33 -27.38
CA SER A 240 15.02 -1.47 -28.46
C SER A 240 14.46 -0.11 -28.01
N LEU A 241 14.73 0.29 -26.76
CA LEU A 241 14.47 1.62 -26.21
C LEU A 241 15.73 2.47 -26.27
#